data_AF-A0ABD1XKC8-F1
#
_entry.id   AF-A0ABD1XKC8-F1
#
_cell.length_a   1.000
_cell.length_b   1.000
_cell.length_c   1.000
_cell.angle_alpha   90.00
_cell.angle_beta   90.00
_cell.angle_gamma   90.00
#
_symmetry.space_group_name_H-M   'P 1'
#
loop_
_entity.id
_entity.type
_entity.pdbx_description
1 polymer ?
#
loop_
_entity_poly.entity_id
_entity_poly.type
_entity_poly.pdbx_seq_one_letter_code
_entity_poly.pdbx_strand_id
1 'polypeptide(L)'
;MELMNRKNGMDSSPMDNKPIRCGAREYFLLWHSPFHFLRYESSRKAYLAVDRFSKLTWIAVAVAYLLSSGDIEEFCLSVTLAWFSKMATDRHFPNTLADYKPPGGQEEKLKESQTIGPLAAFASITEDDVLAKTPPSYREHFFPSQEVFFKAALELRSEVVQSTFRRNGPRVNDPSMYVGVLGTAFLCLKVYLAAGSEGDLAVCMDIVDACSAAAQTMRRYVTFLCGQPGIYALGAVAAKYKGDKTRMNHYLALFDEVANQKALSSGPAEGGLGVPYELLYGRAGFLWAALFINKHIGEETVPWTVTGPVVQAIIQGGRAGAVQTKCPLMYQWHGTRYWGAAHGLAGIIHVLMHFPLSDDAADDVKGVLRYMIKNRFVGGNYPSSEGNNRDRLVHWCHGAPGVALTLCKAAQVFADEEEFRTAALEAGEIVWERGLLRRVGLCHGISGNAYVFLALYRLSGQKKHLHRAKMFAGFLHDRAFSLISTGEMHGGDHPHSLFEGLAGTACLWLDVANPLNSRFPGYEL
;
A
#
# COMPACT_ATOMS: atom_id res chain seq x y z
N MET A 1 11.90 43.04 32.73
CA MET A 1 12.22 43.61 34.05
C MET A 1 10.91 43.98 34.73
N GLU A 2 10.91 44.06 36.06
CA GLU A 2 9.70 43.78 36.87
C GLU A 2 8.69 44.93 37.00
N LEU A 3 7.45 44.57 37.33
CA LEU A 3 6.41 45.50 37.77
C LEU A 3 6.57 45.83 39.26
N MET A 4 6.32 47.08 39.65
CA MET A 4 5.97 47.43 41.03
C MET A 4 5.01 48.63 41.11
N ASN A 5 3.79 48.35 41.59
CA ASN A 5 2.91 49.21 42.40
C ASN A 5 1.86 48.27 43.02
N ARG A 6 1.64 48.15 44.34
CA ARG A 6 1.30 49.15 45.40
C ARG A 6 -0.01 49.88 45.07
N LYS A 7 -1.02 50.01 45.96
CA LYS A 7 -1.25 49.62 47.38
C LYS A 7 -2.80 49.66 47.65
N ASN A 8 -3.47 49.42 48.79
CA ASN A 8 -3.21 49.20 50.24
C ASN A 8 -4.44 48.46 50.88
N GLY A 9 -4.39 48.08 52.17
CA GLY A 9 -5.57 47.65 52.98
C GLY A 9 -5.58 46.14 53.33
N MET A 10 -4.94 45.67 54.41
CA MET A 10 -5.26 45.79 55.86
C MET A 10 -6.60 45.17 56.28
N ASP A 11 -6.54 44.11 57.11
CA ASP A 11 -6.82 44.27 58.54
C ASP A 11 -6.20 43.16 59.44
N SER A 12 -5.95 43.50 60.72
CA SER A 12 -5.72 42.64 61.91
C SER A 12 -4.62 41.54 61.97
N SER A 13 -3.99 41.42 63.15
CA SER A 13 -3.13 40.31 63.63
C SER A 13 -3.40 40.10 65.14
N PRO A 14 -2.88 39.07 65.85
CA PRO A 14 -1.46 39.02 66.27
C PRO A 14 -0.82 37.62 66.56
N MET A 15 0.53 37.60 66.71
CA MET A 15 1.34 36.81 67.69
C MET A 15 1.25 35.26 67.79
N ASP A 16 2.32 34.48 68.03
CA ASP A 16 3.77 34.78 68.05
C ASP A 16 4.66 33.50 67.99
N ASN A 17 5.98 33.72 67.96
CA ASN A 17 7.11 32.84 68.35
C ASN A 17 7.72 31.81 67.38
N LYS A 18 9.07 31.81 67.45
CA LYS A 18 10.12 31.00 66.77
C LYS A 18 10.70 29.97 67.80
N PRO A 19 11.69 29.07 67.52
CA PRO A 19 12.70 29.16 66.45
C PRO A 19 13.22 27.87 65.76
N ILE A 20 14.03 28.16 64.74
CA ILE A 20 14.92 27.32 63.92
C ILE A 20 15.91 26.48 64.75
N ARG A 21 16.22 25.24 64.30
CA ARG A 21 17.62 24.73 64.27
C ARG A 21 17.84 23.63 63.22
N CYS A 22 19.11 23.34 62.96
CA CYS A 22 19.63 22.54 61.84
C CYS A 22 20.36 21.28 62.36
N GLY A 23 20.42 20.22 61.55
CA GLY A 23 21.24 19.03 61.82
C GLY A 23 21.12 17.99 60.70
N ALA A 24 22.26 17.54 60.17
CA ALA A 24 22.34 16.51 59.12
C ALA A 24 23.24 15.36 59.57
N ARG A 25 22.97 14.13 59.09
CA ARG A 25 23.97 13.11 58.75
C ARG A 25 23.35 11.91 58.02
N GLU A 26 24.18 11.20 57.26
CA GLU A 26 23.80 9.99 56.50
C GLU A 26 23.69 8.74 57.40
N TYR A 27 23.19 7.62 56.86
CA TYR A 27 23.91 6.33 56.91
C TYR A 27 23.30 5.27 55.95
N PHE A 28 24.12 4.86 54.98
CA PHE A 28 24.29 3.53 54.34
C PHE A 28 23.14 2.61 53.87
N LEU A 29 23.49 1.84 52.82
CA LEU A 29 22.71 0.76 52.20
C LEU A 29 22.68 -0.53 53.03
N LEU A 30 21.67 -1.38 52.80
CA LEU A 30 21.89 -2.79 52.43
C LEU A 30 20.66 -3.44 51.77
N TRP A 31 20.89 -4.55 51.06
CA TRP A 31 19.86 -5.38 50.41
C TRP A 31 18.98 -6.13 51.42
N HIS A 32 17.73 -6.43 51.03
CA HIS A 32 17.21 -7.80 51.02
C HIS A 32 15.94 -7.93 50.16
N SER A 33 15.73 -9.11 49.60
CA SER A 33 14.50 -9.56 48.94
C SER A 33 14.29 -11.05 49.24
N PRO A 34 13.04 -11.49 49.45
CA PRO A 34 12.65 -12.82 49.00
C PRO A 34 11.36 -12.82 48.17
N PHE A 35 11.25 -13.80 47.27
CA PHE A 35 10.10 -14.06 46.40
C PHE A 35 8.92 -14.70 47.16
N HIS A 36 7.68 -14.44 46.69
CA HIS A 36 6.72 -15.49 46.29
C HIS A 36 5.56 -14.82 45.51
N PHE A 37 5.47 -14.95 44.18
CA PHE A 37 4.85 -16.06 43.41
C PHE A 37 3.34 -15.94 43.17
N LEU A 38 2.95 -15.65 41.93
CA LEU A 38 1.75 -16.19 41.29
C LEU A 38 2.01 -16.41 39.80
N ARG A 39 1.21 -17.27 39.15
CA ARG A 39 1.52 -17.85 37.84
C ARG A 39 1.24 -16.91 36.67
N TYR A 40 2.00 -17.06 35.59
CA TYR A 40 1.52 -16.80 34.23
C TYR A 40 2.09 -17.83 33.26
N GLU A 41 1.26 -18.36 32.37
CA GLU A 41 1.65 -19.44 31.46
C GLU A 41 2.26 -18.94 30.14
N SER A 42 2.90 -19.89 29.46
CA SER A 42 3.69 -19.75 28.22
C SER A 42 3.32 -18.63 27.25
N SER A 43 4.29 -17.73 26.95
CA SER A 43 4.36 -17.08 25.64
C SER A 43 5.79 -16.73 25.23
N ARG A 44 6.10 -16.88 23.93
CA ARG A 44 7.44 -16.57 23.34
C ARG A 44 7.90 -15.11 23.52
N LYS A 45 7.00 -14.21 23.95
CA LYS A 45 7.28 -12.78 24.16
C LYS A 45 8.31 -12.52 25.27
N ALA A 46 8.40 -13.39 26.28
CA ALA A 46 9.38 -13.24 27.37
C ALA A 46 10.85 -13.35 26.87
N TYR A 47 11.16 -14.34 26.03
CA TYR A 47 12.50 -14.52 25.47
C TYR A 47 12.94 -13.32 24.61
N LEU A 48 12.03 -12.76 23.80
CA LEU A 48 12.30 -11.57 22.99
C LEU A 48 12.49 -10.29 23.82
N ALA A 49 11.88 -10.20 25.01
CA ALA A 49 12.11 -9.10 25.93
C ALA A 49 13.49 -9.21 26.60
N VAL A 50 13.87 -10.40 27.06
CA VAL A 50 15.17 -10.67 27.71
C VAL A 50 16.34 -10.47 26.74
N ASP A 51 16.23 -10.95 25.49
CA ASP A 51 17.26 -10.79 24.46
C ASP A 51 17.44 -9.32 24.01
N ARG A 52 16.37 -8.51 24.03
CA ARG A 52 16.49 -7.06 23.81
C ARG A 52 17.11 -6.34 25.00
N PHE A 53 16.78 -6.74 26.22
CA PHE A 53 17.38 -6.17 27.43
C PHE A 53 18.89 -6.44 27.51
N SER A 54 19.32 -7.70 27.31
CA SER A 54 20.74 -8.07 27.36
C SER A 54 21.58 -7.29 26.34
N LYS A 55 21.09 -7.12 25.11
CA LYS A 55 21.76 -6.34 24.06
C LYS A 55 21.85 -4.85 24.42
N LEU A 56 20.82 -4.25 25.00
CA LEU A 56 20.88 -2.87 25.51
C LEU A 56 21.87 -2.72 26.67
N THR A 57 21.95 -3.69 27.59
CA THR A 57 22.93 -3.68 28.69
C THR A 57 24.37 -3.77 28.17
N TRP A 58 24.65 -4.66 27.21
CA TRP A 58 25.98 -4.76 26.58
C TRP A 58 26.38 -3.49 25.81
N ILE A 59 25.42 -2.84 25.12
CA ILE A 59 25.67 -1.54 24.47
C ILE A 59 26.00 -0.46 25.52
N ALA A 60 25.26 -0.41 26.64
CA ALA A 60 25.54 0.56 27.71
C ALA A 60 26.92 0.35 28.35
N VAL A 61 27.33 -0.90 28.57
CA VAL A 61 28.68 -1.24 29.07
C VAL A 61 29.77 -0.87 28.06
N ALA A 62 29.58 -1.16 26.76
CA ALA A 62 30.52 -0.79 25.72
C ALA A 62 30.70 0.73 25.61
N VAL A 63 29.59 1.49 25.63
CA VAL A 63 29.63 2.96 25.64
C VAL A 63 30.31 3.50 26.89
N ALA A 64 30.02 2.96 28.07
CA ALA A 64 30.70 3.37 29.32
C ALA A 64 32.21 3.09 29.30
N TYR A 65 32.64 1.97 28.71
CA TYR A 65 34.06 1.64 28.54
C TYR A 65 34.75 2.62 27.56
N LEU A 66 34.14 2.90 26.41
CA LEU A 66 34.67 3.81 25.39
C LEU A 66 34.74 5.27 25.87
N LEU A 67 33.78 5.71 26.69
CA LEU A 67 33.82 7.02 27.35
C LEU A 67 35.00 7.16 28.34
N SER A 68 35.65 6.07 28.73
CA SER A 68 36.86 6.08 29.57
C SER A 68 38.18 6.00 28.80
N SER A 69 38.16 5.69 27.49
CA SER A 69 39.36 5.38 26.70
C SER A 69 39.82 6.46 25.71
N GLY A 70 39.17 7.62 25.66
CA GLY A 70 39.65 8.81 24.94
C GLY A 70 39.36 8.89 23.45
N ASP A 71 39.40 7.76 22.71
CA ASP A 71 39.17 7.69 21.24
C ASP A 71 37.68 7.87 20.85
N ILE A 72 37.05 8.94 21.32
CA ILE A 72 35.59 9.10 21.31
C ILE A 72 35.07 9.57 19.94
N GLU A 73 35.72 10.52 19.27
CA GLU A 73 35.11 11.17 18.09
C GLU A 73 35.01 10.25 16.86
N GLU A 74 36.13 9.69 16.38
CA GLU A 74 36.14 8.88 15.15
C GLU A 74 35.42 7.52 15.32
N PHE A 75 35.51 6.92 16.52
CA PHE A 75 34.76 5.70 16.84
C PHE A 75 33.25 5.97 16.99
N CYS A 76 32.84 7.05 17.67
CA CYS A 76 31.42 7.41 17.72
C CYS A 76 30.88 7.78 16.33
N LEU A 77 31.66 8.47 15.48
CA LEU A 77 31.23 8.80 14.12
C LEU A 77 31.03 7.54 13.29
N SER A 78 32.01 6.63 13.29
CA SER A 78 31.94 5.38 12.51
C SER A 78 30.87 4.41 13.02
N VAL A 79 30.69 4.25 14.34
CA VAL A 79 29.58 3.43 14.89
C VAL A 79 28.22 4.08 14.62
N THR A 80 28.11 5.41 14.72
CA THR A 80 26.85 6.11 14.43
C THR A 80 26.49 6.03 12.95
N LEU A 81 27.47 6.20 12.04
CA LEU A 81 27.30 5.99 10.61
C LEU A 81 26.96 4.54 10.27
N ALA A 82 27.62 3.56 10.89
CA ALA A 82 27.30 2.15 10.71
C ALA A 82 25.89 1.80 11.23
N TRP A 83 25.46 2.42 12.34
CA TRP A 83 24.12 2.24 12.91
C TRP A 83 23.03 2.89 12.05
N PHE A 84 23.24 4.11 11.53
CA PHE A 84 22.35 4.74 10.56
C PHE A 84 22.29 3.98 9.23
N SER A 85 23.43 3.51 8.72
CA SER A 85 23.51 2.66 7.52
C SER A 85 22.76 1.33 7.73
N LYS A 86 22.91 0.70 8.91
CA LYS A 86 22.13 -0.48 9.29
C LYS A 86 20.63 -0.17 9.40
N MET A 87 20.24 0.97 9.95
CA MET A 87 18.83 1.43 10.00
C MET A 87 18.25 1.91 8.66
N ALA A 88 19.07 2.09 7.62
CA ALA A 88 18.63 2.27 6.25
C ALA A 88 18.42 0.91 5.56
N THR A 89 19.40 0.01 5.67
CA THR A 89 19.41 -1.33 5.07
C THR A 89 18.47 -2.35 5.74
N ASP A 90 17.90 -2.03 6.91
CA ASP A 90 16.90 -2.87 7.61
C ASP A 90 15.47 -2.77 7.02
N ARG A 91 15.26 -2.05 5.91
CA ARG A 91 13.91 -1.80 5.33
C ARG A 91 13.65 -2.51 4.01
N HIS A 92 14.68 -2.66 3.19
CA HIS A 92 14.66 -3.40 1.94
C HIS A 92 15.91 -4.27 1.86
N PHE A 93 15.83 -5.35 1.10
CA PHE A 93 17.03 -6.06 0.68
C PHE A 93 17.84 -5.14 -0.25
N PRO A 94 19.18 -5.20 -0.26
CA PRO A 94 19.97 -4.62 -1.33
C PRO A 94 19.54 -5.28 -2.65
N ASN A 95 19.21 -4.49 -3.68
CA ASN A 95 18.82 -5.07 -4.95
C ASN A 95 20.07 -5.56 -5.72
N THR A 96 20.44 -6.81 -5.51
CA THR A 96 21.49 -7.52 -6.25
C THR A 96 20.95 -8.32 -7.44
N LEU A 97 19.71 -8.05 -7.88
CA LEU A 97 19.09 -8.75 -8.99
C LEU A 97 19.67 -8.25 -10.32
N ALA A 98 19.95 -9.15 -11.25
CA ALA A 98 20.48 -8.79 -12.57
C ALA A 98 19.47 -7.89 -13.31
N ASP A 99 19.89 -6.67 -13.68
CA ASP A 99 19.08 -5.75 -14.48
C ASP A 99 19.15 -6.11 -15.98
N TYR A 100 18.20 -5.59 -16.76
CA TYR A 100 18.05 -5.91 -18.18
C TYR A 100 19.25 -5.46 -19.00
N LYS A 101 19.79 -6.37 -19.83
CA LYS A 101 20.84 -6.08 -20.82
C LYS A 101 20.29 -6.35 -22.23
N PRO A 102 20.16 -5.34 -23.10
CA PRO A 102 19.63 -5.55 -24.45
C PRO A 102 20.59 -6.38 -25.32
N PRO A 103 20.09 -7.37 -26.09
CA PRO A 103 20.90 -8.04 -27.12
C PRO A 103 21.49 -7.03 -28.11
N GLY A 104 22.80 -7.09 -28.36
CA GLY A 104 23.47 -6.18 -29.30
C GLY A 104 23.51 -4.70 -28.89
N GLY A 105 23.07 -4.33 -27.67
CA GLY A 105 23.17 -2.96 -27.17
C GLY A 105 22.08 -1.98 -27.63
N GLN A 106 21.03 -2.43 -28.33
CA GLN A 106 19.90 -1.58 -28.73
C GLN A 106 18.59 -2.00 -28.05
N GLU A 107 17.81 -1.02 -27.59
CA GLU A 107 16.61 -1.27 -26.80
C GLU A 107 15.39 -1.54 -27.68
N GLU A 108 15.07 -2.82 -27.88
CA GLU A 108 13.86 -3.24 -28.60
C GLU A 108 12.57 -2.83 -27.86
N LYS A 109 11.93 -1.77 -28.37
CA LYS A 109 10.53 -1.44 -28.07
C LYS A 109 9.60 -2.41 -28.80
N LEU A 110 8.45 -2.70 -28.19
CA LEU A 110 7.36 -3.42 -28.87
C LEU A 110 6.79 -2.60 -30.02
N LYS A 111 6.40 -3.28 -31.10
CA LYS A 111 5.54 -2.71 -32.14
C LYS A 111 4.10 -2.68 -31.62
N GLU A 112 3.39 -1.60 -31.92
CA GLU A 112 1.98 -1.48 -31.55
C GLU A 112 1.11 -2.47 -32.34
N SER A 113 -0.07 -2.80 -31.78
CA SER A 113 -1.05 -3.77 -32.29
C SER A 113 -0.60 -5.24 -32.37
N GLN A 114 -0.80 -5.98 -31.27
CA GLN A 114 -1.30 -7.36 -31.32
C GLN A 114 -2.30 -7.61 -30.18
N THR A 115 -3.58 -7.68 -30.50
CA THR A 115 -4.64 -8.16 -29.61
C THR A 115 -4.60 -9.69 -29.55
N ILE A 116 -3.95 -10.23 -28.52
CA ILE A 116 -3.89 -11.68 -28.29
C ILE A 116 -5.22 -12.12 -27.65
N GLY A 117 -5.92 -13.03 -28.33
CA GLY A 117 -7.17 -13.64 -27.85
C GLY A 117 -6.96 -14.64 -26.70
N PRO A 118 -8.03 -15.29 -26.20
CA PRO A 118 -7.94 -16.23 -25.09
C PRO A 118 -7.01 -17.41 -25.42
N LEU A 119 -6.08 -17.69 -24.50
CA LEU A 119 -5.11 -18.78 -24.61
C LEU A 119 -5.81 -20.13 -24.48
N ALA A 120 -5.84 -20.89 -25.58
CA ALA A 120 -6.28 -22.28 -25.61
C ALA A 120 -5.26 -23.13 -26.38
N ALA A 121 -4.98 -24.32 -25.85
CA ALA A 121 -4.18 -25.40 -26.45
C ALA A 121 -2.72 -25.08 -26.85
N PHE A 122 -1.79 -25.33 -25.93
CA PHE A 122 -0.50 -25.95 -26.25
C PHE A 122 -0.28 -27.17 -25.34
N ALA A 123 0.39 -28.20 -25.85
CA ALA A 123 0.50 -29.50 -25.18
C ALA A 123 1.97 -29.87 -24.92
N SER A 124 2.21 -30.35 -23.68
CA SER A 124 3.33 -31.21 -23.26
C SER A 124 4.72 -30.93 -23.88
N ILE A 125 5.48 -30.05 -23.23
CA ILE A 125 6.94 -30.21 -23.09
C ILE A 125 7.22 -30.24 -21.58
N THR A 126 7.95 -31.23 -21.08
CA THR A 126 8.23 -31.42 -19.65
C THR A 126 9.58 -30.79 -19.25
N GLU A 127 9.68 -30.32 -18.01
CA GLU A 127 10.82 -29.53 -17.50
C GLU A 127 12.19 -30.22 -17.70
N ASP A 128 12.26 -31.54 -17.48
CA ASP A 128 13.47 -32.35 -17.66
C ASP A 128 14.06 -32.23 -19.08
N ASP A 129 13.21 -32.14 -20.09
CA ASP A 129 13.58 -32.19 -21.51
C ASP A 129 14.21 -30.86 -21.99
N VAL A 130 14.04 -29.79 -21.19
CA VAL A 130 14.67 -28.47 -21.36
C VAL A 130 15.93 -28.38 -20.48
N LEU A 131 15.83 -28.78 -19.21
CA LEU A 131 16.94 -28.78 -18.25
C LEU A 131 18.14 -29.62 -18.71
N ALA A 132 17.89 -30.76 -19.37
CA ALA A 132 18.92 -31.64 -19.92
C ALA A 132 19.69 -31.03 -21.11
N LYS A 133 19.09 -30.10 -21.86
CA LYS A 133 19.66 -29.55 -23.10
C LYS A 133 20.33 -28.18 -22.94
N THR A 134 20.13 -27.49 -21.81
CA THR A 134 20.68 -26.15 -21.56
C THR A 134 22.01 -26.19 -20.81
N PRO A 135 23.10 -25.59 -21.36
CA PRO A 135 24.43 -25.58 -20.71
C PRO A 135 24.43 -24.88 -19.33
N PRO A 136 25.33 -25.26 -18.40
CA PRO A 136 25.36 -24.70 -17.04
C PRO A 136 25.44 -23.16 -16.98
N SER A 137 26.17 -22.53 -17.89
CA SER A 137 26.32 -21.07 -17.98
C SER A 137 25.03 -20.31 -18.33
N TYR A 138 23.99 -20.99 -18.81
CA TYR A 138 22.68 -20.41 -19.07
C TYR A 138 21.67 -20.65 -17.92
N ARG A 139 22.04 -21.42 -16.89
CA ARG A 139 21.13 -21.76 -15.77
C ARG A 139 20.91 -20.62 -14.78
N GLU A 140 21.81 -19.64 -14.73
CA GLU A 140 21.68 -18.44 -13.89
C GLU A 140 20.54 -17.49 -14.32
N HIS A 141 19.90 -17.73 -15.46
CA HIS A 141 18.89 -16.85 -16.07
C HIS A 141 17.52 -17.52 -16.23
N PHE A 142 17.25 -18.62 -15.51
CA PHE A 142 15.93 -19.26 -15.48
C PHE A 142 14.92 -18.45 -14.66
N PHE A 143 14.32 -17.45 -15.31
CA PHE A 143 13.05 -16.89 -14.87
C PHE A 143 11.99 -18.00 -14.81
N PRO A 144 11.09 -17.99 -13.81
CA PRO A 144 9.84 -18.74 -13.91
C PRO A 144 9.11 -18.37 -15.21
N SER A 145 8.64 -19.36 -15.96
CA SER A 145 7.86 -19.12 -17.17
C SER A 145 6.52 -18.46 -16.83
N GLN A 146 5.80 -17.97 -17.84
CA GLN A 146 4.43 -17.48 -17.63
C GLN A 146 3.52 -18.58 -17.04
N GLU A 147 3.77 -19.84 -17.41
CA GLU A 147 3.06 -21.02 -16.90
C GLU A 147 3.44 -21.32 -15.43
N VAL A 148 4.72 -21.18 -15.05
CA VAL A 148 5.16 -21.37 -13.66
C VAL A 148 4.57 -20.30 -12.75
N PHE A 149 4.61 -19.02 -13.14
CA PHE A 149 3.96 -17.94 -12.38
C PHE A 149 2.44 -18.16 -12.27
N PHE A 150 1.78 -18.56 -13.36
CA PHE A 150 0.35 -18.85 -13.36
C PHE A 150 0.01 -20.04 -12.44
N LYS A 151 0.77 -21.14 -12.51
CA LYS A 151 0.63 -22.31 -11.62
C LYS A 151 0.80 -21.92 -10.15
N ALA A 152 1.89 -21.23 -9.80
CA ALA A 152 2.16 -20.76 -8.45
C ALA A 152 1.05 -19.83 -7.91
N ALA A 153 0.44 -19.02 -8.79
CA ALA A 153 -0.71 -18.20 -8.42
C ALA A 153 -1.97 -19.02 -8.11
N LEU A 154 -2.24 -20.11 -8.83
CA LEU A 154 -3.37 -21.01 -8.56
C LEU A 154 -3.16 -21.82 -7.27
N GLU A 155 -1.93 -22.27 -7.02
CA GLU A 155 -1.53 -22.94 -5.76
C GLU A 155 -1.70 -21.99 -4.57
N LEU A 156 -1.15 -20.77 -4.65
CA LEU A 156 -1.26 -19.77 -3.58
C LEU A 156 -2.69 -19.25 -3.39
N ARG A 157 -3.50 -19.14 -4.46
CA ARG A 157 -4.94 -18.87 -4.34
C ARG A 157 -5.65 -19.98 -3.59
N SER A 158 -5.28 -21.23 -3.82
CA SER A 158 -5.87 -22.39 -3.12
C SER A 158 -5.53 -22.37 -1.62
N GLU A 159 -4.30 -22.02 -1.25
CA GLU A 159 -3.90 -21.78 0.15
C GLU A 159 -4.72 -20.62 0.78
N VAL A 160 -4.81 -19.47 0.09
CA VAL A 160 -5.59 -18.32 0.56
C VAL A 160 -7.05 -18.68 0.82
N VAL A 161 -7.75 -19.29 -0.16
CA VAL A 161 -9.16 -19.71 -0.03
C VAL A 161 -9.34 -20.72 1.11
N GLN A 162 -8.36 -21.60 1.32
CA GLN A 162 -8.39 -22.56 2.42
C GLN A 162 -8.22 -21.87 3.78
N SER A 163 -7.30 -20.92 3.90
CA SER A 163 -6.96 -20.21 5.14
C SER A 163 -7.97 -19.12 5.54
N THR A 164 -8.56 -18.39 4.59
CA THR A 164 -9.46 -17.27 4.89
C THR A 164 -10.93 -17.68 4.97
N PHE A 165 -11.39 -18.59 4.11
CA PHE A 165 -12.81 -18.95 4.00
C PHE A 165 -13.09 -20.37 4.47
N ARG A 166 -12.55 -21.40 3.80
CA ARG A 166 -12.96 -22.80 4.03
C ARG A 166 -12.70 -23.28 5.46
N ARG A 167 -11.54 -22.96 6.04
CA ARG A 167 -11.17 -23.36 7.42
C ARG A 167 -12.03 -22.69 8.49
N ASN A 168 -12.54 -21.48 8.23
CA ASN A 168 -13.28 -20.68 9.19
C ASN A 168 -14.80 -20.85 9.06
N GLY A 169 -15.24 -21.52 7.99
CA GLY A 169 -16.65 -21.58 7.59
C GLY A 169 -17.17 -20.24 7.08
N PRO A 170 -18.48 -20.10 6.82
CA PRO A 170 -19.08 -18.89 6.26
C PRO A 170 -19.15 -17.70 7.26
N ARG A 171 -18.41 -17.74 8.36
CA ARG A 171 -18.37 -16.65 9.36
C ARG A 171 -17.33 -15.61 8.99
N VAL A 172 -17.78 -14.48 8.45
CA VAL A 172 -16.92 -13.36 8.07
C VAL A 172 -16.70 -12.41 9.25
N ASN A 173 -15.47 -12.39 9.78
CA ASN A 173 -15.06 -11.45 10.83
C ASN A 173 -14.70 -10.07 10.27
N ASP A 174 -14.08 -10.04 9.07
CA ASP A 174 -13.73 -8.82 8.35
C ASP A 174 -14.14 -8.99 6.87
N PRO A 175 -15.16 -8.25 6.40
CA PRO A 175 -15.64 -8.29 5.02
C PRO A 175 -14.99 -7.22 4.11
N SER A 176 -13.94 -6.51 4.56
CA SER A 176 -13.22 -5.55 3.71
C SER A 176 -12.44 -6.23 2.59
N MET A 177 -12.11 -5.50 1.52
CA MET A 177 -11.24 -6.01 0.46
C MET A 177 -9.75 -5.88 0.81
N TYR A 178 -9.41 -4.88 1.61
CA TYR A 178 -8.03 -4.54 1.97
C TYR A 178 -7.37 -5.64 2.83
N VAL A 179 -7.96 -5.97 4.00
CA VAL A 179 -7.47 -7.06 4.89
C VAL A 179 -8.43 -8.24 5.04
N GLY A 180 -9.72 -8.02 4.80
CA GLY A 180 -10.77 -9.01 4.97
C GLY A 180 -10.89 -10.06 3.85
N VAL A 181 -11.87 -10.95 4.01
CA VAL A 181 -12.07 -12.11 3.11
C VAL A 181 -12.61 -11.71 1.73
N LEU A 182 -13.16 -10.51 1.56
CA LEU A 182 -13.53 -9.99 0.23
C LEU A 182 -12.29 -9.84 -0.68
N GLY A 183 -11.10 -9.64 -0.10
CA GLY A 183 -9.83 -9.71 -0.86
C GLY A 183 -9.55 -11.10 -1.44
N THR A 184 -10.06 -12.17 -0.81
CA THR A 184 -10.05 -13.54 -1.36
C THR A 184 -11.05 -13.69 -2.50
N ALA A 185 -12.26 -13.12 -2.38
CA ALA A 185 -13.24 -13.10 -3.47
C ALA A 185 -12.68 -12.38 -4.71
N PHE A 186 -12.00 -11.24 -4.52
CA PHE A 186 -11.35 -10.50 -5.60
C PHE A 186 -10.26 -11.33 -6.30
N LEU A 187 -9.43 -12.06 -5.55
CA LEU A 187 -8.45 -12.99 -6.12
C LEU A 187 -9.12 -14.11 -6.93
N CYS A 188 -10.24 -14.68 -6.46
CA CYS A 188 -11.00 -15.68 -7.19
C CYS A 188 -11.59 -15.11 -8.50
N LEU A 189 -12.16 -13.89 -8.46
CA LEU A 189 -12.60 -13.21 -9.68
C LEU A 189 -11.42 -12.98 -10.65
N LYS A 190 -10.25 -12.59 -10.15
CA LYS A 190 -9.05 -12.40 -10.98
C LYS A 190 -8.57 -13.71 -11.62
N VAL A 191 -8.68 -14.85 -10.93
CA VAL A 191 -8.45 -16.18 -11.51
C VAL A 191 -9.51 -16.51 -12.57
N TYR A 192 -10.79 -16.26 -12.32
CA TYR A 192 -11.85 -16.45 -13.33
C TYR A 192 -11.56 -15.63 -14.60
N LEU A 193 -11.21 -14.34 -14.47
CA LEU A 193 -10.89 -13.46 -15.59
C LEU A 193 -9.63 -13.88 -16.37
N ALA A 194 -8.69 -14.58 -15.72
CA ALA A 194 -7.47 -15.08 -16.34
C ALA A 194 -7.61 -16.49 -16.95
N ALA A 195 -8.55 -17.31 -16.45
CA ALA A 195 -8.58 -18.76 -16.68
C ALA A 195 -9.94 -19.36 -17.08
N GLY A 196 -11.03 -18.58 -17.04
CA GLY A 196 -12.39 -19.10 -17.26
C GLY A 196 -12.90 -20.03 -16.16
N SER A 197 -12.32 -19.99 -14.96
CA SER A 197 -12.63 -20.92 -13.86
C SER A 197 -14.00 -20.63 -13.23
N GLU A 198 -15.05 -21.29 -13.72
CA GLU A 198 -16.41 -21.24 -13.18
C GLU A 198 -16.49 -21.60 -11.67
N GLY A 199 -15.57 -22.43 -11.18
CA GLY A 199 -15.44 -22.76 -9.76
C GLY A 199 -14.88 -21.62 -8.91
N ASP A 200 -13.98 -20.81 -9.47
CA ASP A 200 -13.51 -19.58 -8.82
C ASP A 200 -14.59 -18.49 -8.80
N LEU A 201 -15.38 -18.38 -9.88
CA LEU A 201 -16.51 -17.47 -9.91
C LEU A 201 -17.58 -17.85 -8.87
N ALA A 202 -17.85 -19.15 -8.69
CA ALA A 202 -18.74 -19.63 -7.62
C ALA A 202 -18.19 -19.29 -6.22
N VAL A 203 -16.92 -19.62 -5.93
CA VAL A 203 -16.29 -19.28 -4.63
C VAL A 203 -16.24 -17.77 -4.39
N CYS A 204 -16.06 -16.96 -5.44
CA CYS A 204 -16.18 -15.50 -5.33
C CYS A 204 -17.58 -15.09 -4.87
N MET A 205 -18.64 -15.60 -5.50
CA MET A 205 -20.03 -15.30 -5.12
C MET A 205 -20.36 -15.78 -3.70
N ASP A 206 -19.96 -17.00 -3.31
CA ASP A 206 -20.16 -17.52 -1.94
C ASP A 206 -19.53 -16.60 -0.87
N ILE A 207 -18.34 -16.07 -1.15
CA ILE A 207 -17.65 -15.13 -0.24
C ILE A 207 -18.33 -13.76 -0.24
N VAL A 208 -18.76 -13.24 -1.40
CA VAL A 208 -19.49 -11.96 -1.49
C VAL A 208 -20.80 -12.03 -0.72
N ASP A 209 -21.59 -13.11 -0.88
CA ASP A 209 -22.83 -13.34 -0.15
C ASP A 209 -22.57 -13.31 1.38
N ALA A 210 -21.53 -14.00 1.84
CA ALA A 210 -21.14 -14.04 3.25
C ALA A 210 -20.63 -12.68 3.77
N CYS A 211 -19.89 -11.93 2.95
CA CYS A 211 -19.48 -10.55 3.23
C CYS A 211 -20.68 -9.60 3.31
N SER A 212 -21.68 -9.76 2.43
CA SER A 212 -22.90 -8.96 2.41
C SER A 212 -23.75 -9.20 3.66
N ALA A 213 -23.92 -10.46 4.07
CA ALA A 213 -24.54 -10.79 5.35
C ALA A 213 -23.80 -10.18 6.56
N ALA A 214 -22.48 -10.06 6.48
CA ALA A 214 -21.65 -9.42 7.50
C ALA A 214 -21.53 -7.89 7.36
N ALA A 215 -22.03 -7.27 6.27
CA ALA A 215 -21.76 -5.86 5.94
C ALA A 215 -22.21 -4.89 7.04
N GLN A 216 -23.24 -5.24 7.81
CA GLN A 216 -23.76 -4.42 8.92
C GLN A 216 -22.78 -4.31 10.11
N THR A 217 -21.78 -5.20 10.23
CA THR A 217 -20.73 -5.10 11.27
C THR A 217 -19.62 -4.11 10.90
N MET A 218 -19.53 -3.70 9.63
CA MET A 218 -18.54 -2.75 9.17
C MET A 218 -18.76 -1.36 9.79
N ARG A 219 -17.65 -0.63 9.95
CA ARG A 219 -17.72 0.84 9.99
C ARG A 219 -18.29 1.34 8.65
N ARG A 220 -19.06 2.42 8.69
CA ARG A 220 -19.71 3.04 7.50
C ARG A 220 -18.73 3.78 6.60
N TYR A 221 -17.70 3.09 6.13
CA TYR A 221 -16.78 3.56 5.10
C TYR A 221 -17.42 3.35 3.72
N VAL A 222 -17.16 4.30 2.81
CA VAL A 222 -17.87 4.43 1.52
C VAL A 222 -17.06 3.89 0.33
N THR A 223 -16.03 3.08 0.56
CA THR A 223 -15.00 2.78 -0.44
C THR A 223 -14.98 1.35 -0.94
N PHE A 224 -14.35 1.13 -2.10
CA PHE A 224 -14.07 -0.19 -2.64
C PHE A 224 -13.20 -1.07 -1.71
N LEU A 225 -12.23 -0.46 -1.03
CA LEU A 225 -11.20 -1.20 -0.30
C LEU A 225 -11.55 -1.51 1.15
N CYS A 226 -12.17 -0.56 1.87
CA CYS A 226 -12.45 -0.68 3.30
C CYS A 226 -13.94 -0.55 3.65
N GLY A 227 -14.81 -0.36 2.66
CA GLY A 227 -16.23 -0.07 2.86
C GLY A 227 -17.19 -1.07 2.23
N GLN A 228 -18.47 -0.90 2.54
CA GLN A 228 -19.56 -1.70 1.98
C GLN A 228 -19.65 -1.63 0.44
N PRO A 229 -19.40 -0.48 -0.23
CA PRO A 229 -19.40 -0.40 -1.70
C PRO A 229 -18.42 -1.35 -2.38
N GLY A 230 -17.34 -1.79 -1.71
CA GLY A 230 -16.48 -2.86 -2.22
C GLY A 230 -17.19 -4.19 -2.37
N ILE A 231 -18.01 -4.57 -1.38
CA ILE A 231 -18.80 -5.81 -1.38
C ILE A 231 -19.82 -5.74 -2.53
N TYR A 232 -20.54 -4.63 -2.62
CA TYR A 232 -21.62 -4.45 -3.58
C TYR A 232 -21.08 -4.36 -5.02
N ALA A 233 -20.00 -3.62 -5.25
CA ALA A 233 -19.34 -3.52 -6.55
C ALA A 233 -18.79 -4.88 -7.01
N LEU A 234 -18.11 -5.63 -6.14
CA LEU A 234 -17.60 -6.97 -6.48
C LEU A 234 -18.74 -7.97 -6.73
N GLY A 235 -19.80 -7.91 -5.93
CA GLY A 235 -20.96 -8.78 -6.06
C GLY A 235 -21.77 -8.56 -7.33
N ALA A 236 -22.03 -7.30 -7.69
CA ALA A 236 -22.69 -6.96 -8.94
C ALA A 236 -21.88 -7.47 -10.15
N VAL A 237 -20.56 -7.31 -10.11
CA VAL A 237 -19.65 -7.78 -11.17
C VAL A 237 -19.56 -9.31 -11.24
N ALA A 238 -19.45 -10.02 -10.11
CA ALA A 238 -19.45 -11.48 -10.10
C ALA A 238 -20.79 -12.05 -10.62
N ALA A 239 -21.91 -11.49 -10.18
CA ALA A 239 -23.24 -11.87 -10.65
C ALA A 239 -23.44 -11.58 -12.16
N LYS A 240 -22.93 -10.45 -12.66
CA LYS A 240 -22.90 -10.11 -14.10
C LYS A 240 -22.17 -11.19 -14.91
N TYR A 241 -20.99 -11.63 -14.47
CA TYR A 241 -20.25 -12.69 -15.16
C TYR A 241 -20.95 -14.06 -15.08
N LYS A 242 -21.66 -14.35 -13.99
CA LYS A 242 -22.46 -15.58 -13.85
C LYS A 242 -23.78 -15.55 -14.65
N GLY A 243 -24.18 -14.38 -15.17
CA GLY A 243 -25.49 -14.17 -15.79
C GLY A 243 -26.65 -14.01 -14.81
N ASP A 244 -26.38 -13.96 -13.49
CA ASP A 244 -27.38 -13.78 -12.43
C ASP A 244 -27.84 -12.32 -12.35
N LYS A 245 -28.75 -11.95 -13.26
CA LYS A 245 -29.33 -10.59 -13.31
C LYS A 245 -30.04 -10.19 -12.01
N THR A 246 -30.64 -11.13 -11.29
CA THR A 246 -31.36 -10.85 -10.05
C THR A 246 -30.39 -10.41 -8.96
N ARG A 247 -29.31 -11.17 -8.75
CA ARG A 247 -28.28 -10.83 -7.77
C ARG A 247 -27.45 -9.61 -8.20
N MET A 248 -27.20 -9.44 -9.49
CA MET A 248 -26.56 -8.24 -10.04
C MET A 248 -27.38 -6.98 -9.67
N ASN A 249 -28.69 -6.98 -9.93
CA ASN A 249 -29.58 -5.87 -9.60
C ASN A 249 -29.69 -5.64 -8.08
N HIS A 250 -29.70 -6.71 -7.27
CA HIS A 250 -29.69 -6.60 -5.80
C HIS A 250 -28.45 -5.86 -5.29
N TYR A 251 -27.25 -6.22 -5.77
CA TYR A 251 -26.02 -5.53 -5.38
C TYR A 251 -25.91 -4.10 -5.92
N LEU A 252 -26.45 -3.82 -7.10
CA LEU A 252 -26.53 -2.44 -7.61
C LEU A 252 -27.45 -1.57 -6.72
N ALA A 253 -28.62 -2.08 -6.30
CA ALA A 253 -29.49 -1.35 -5.38
C ALA A 253 -28.81 -1.05 -4.03
N LEU A 254 -28.06 -2.00 -3.46
CA LEU A 254 -27.26 -1.78 -2.24
C LEU A 254 -26.12 -0.77 -2.46
N PHE A 255 -25.55 -0.69 -3.67
CA PHE A 255 -24.59 0.35 -4.03
C PHE A 255 -25.27 1.73 -4.10
N ASP A 256 -26.46 1.81 -4.70
CA ASP A 256 -27.24 3.04 -4.81
C ASP A 256 -27.69 3.59 -3.45
N GLU A 257 -28.00 2.73 -2.47
CA GLU A 257 -28.24 3.16 -1.08
C GLU A 257 -27.05 3.91 -0.46
N VAL A 258 -25.82 3.57 -0.86
CA VAL A 258 -24.61 4.31 -0.44
C VAL A 258 -24.38 5.54 -1.32
N ALA A 259 -24.58 5.42 -2.63
CA ALA A 259 -24.40 6.51 -3.59
C ALA A 259 -25.31 7.73 -3.31
N ASN A 260 -26.54 7.49 -2.86
CA ASN A 260 -27.50 8.53 -2.51
C ASN A 260 -27.24 9.21 -1.14
N GLN A 261 -26.17 8.84 -0.42
CA GLN A 261 -25.79 9.51 0.82
C GLN A 261 -25.26 10.92 0.52
N LYS A 262 -26.05 11.96 0.87
CA LYS A 262 -25.71 13.38 0.65
C LYS A 262 -24.26 13.75 1.01
N ALA A 263 -23.69 13.14 2.05
CA ALA A 263 -22.32 13.37 2.49
C ALA A 263 -21.26 13.10 1.41
N LEU A 264 -21.52 12.25 0.41
CA LEU A 264 -20.62 12.06 -0.74
C LEU A 264 -20.56 13.32 -1.62
N SER A 265 -21.71 13.91 -1.96
CA SER A 265 -21.83 15.10 -2.82
C SER A 265 -21.67 16.43 -2.08
N SER A 266 -21.74 16.46 -0.75
CA SER A 266 -21.56 17.68 0.05
C SER A 266 -20.15 18.25 -0.07
N GLY A 267 -20.02 19.40 -0.73
CA GLY A 267 -18.78 20.18 -0.80
C GLY A 267 -18.45 20.95 0.50
N PRO A 268 -17.35 21.72 0.51
CA PRO A 268 -16.88 22.44 1.70
C PRO A 268 -17.86 23.47 2.27
N ALA A 269 -18.66 24.11 1.42
CA ALA A 269 -19.70 25.05 1.84
C ALA A 269 -20.81 24.39 2.68
N GLU A 270 -20.99 23.07 2.56
CA GLU A 270 -21.88 22.26 3.39
C GLU A 270 -21.15 21.59 4.58
N GLY A 271 -19.92 22.05 4.90
CA GLY A 271 -19.07 21.49 5.95
C GLY A 271 -18.43 20.14 5.61
N GLY A 272 -18.59 19.63 4.38
CA GLY A 272 -17.99 18.37 3.91
C GLY A 272 -18.47 17.09 4.60
N LEU A 273 -19.42 17.20 5.55
CA LEU A 273 -20.11 16.12 6.29
C LEU A 273 -19.24 14.94 6.76
N GLY A 274 -17.98 15.20 7.14
CA GLY A 274 -17.08 14.23 7.79
C GLY A 274 -16.49 13.13 6.92
N VAL A 275 -16.94 12.96 5.67
CA VAL A 275 -16.34 11.99 4.73
C VAL A 275 -15.00 12.55 4.21
N PRO A 276 -13.89 11.79 4.27
CA PRO A 276 -12.61 12.24 3.72
C PRO A 276 -12.60 12.19 2.19
N TYR A 277 -11.49 12.62 1.57
CA TYR A 277 -11.38 12.68 0.10
C TYR A 277 -10.60 11.51 -0.51
N GLU A 278 -9.81 10.80 0.30
CA GLU A 278 -8.82 9.82 -0.15
C GLU A 278 -9.38 8.42 -0.52
N LEU A 279 -8.50 7.48 -0.87
CA LEU A 279 -8.87 6.23 -1.53
C LEU A 279 -9.34 5.15 -0.55
N LEU A 280 -8.76 5.05 0.65
CA LEU A 280 -9.11 3.96 1.55
C LEU A 280 -10.43 4.22 2.29
N TYR A 281 -10.78 5.46 2.63
CA TYR A 281 -11.97 5.77 3.42
C TYR A 281 -12.88 6.88 2.86
N GLY A 282 -12.48 7.54 1.77
CA GLY A 282 -13.10 8.78 1.27
C GLY A 282 -13.74 8.73 -0.12
N ARG A 283 -14.08 9.92 -0.63
CA ARG A 283 -14.80 10.13 -1.89
C ARG A 283 -14.09 9.52 -3.11
N ALA A 284 -12.77 9.57 -3.20
CA ALA A 284 -12.03 8.91 -4.29
C ALA A 284 -12.20 7.38 -4.24
N GLY A 285 -12.24 6.79 -3.05
CA GLY A 285 -12.49 5.35 -2.87
C GLY A 285 -13.93 4.92 -3.20
N PHE A 286 -14.90 5.81 -3.08
CA PHE A 286 -16.27 5.60 -3.59
C PHE A 286 -16.30 5.64 -5.12
N LEU A 287 -15.72 6.70 -5.71
CA LEU A 287 -15.67 6.88 -7.16
C LEU A 287 -14.92 5.73 -7.87
N TRP A 288 -13.86 5.19 -7.27
CA TRP A 288 -13.19 4.00 -7.78
C TRP A 288 -14.12 2.78 -7.86
N ALA A 289 -14.98 2.58 -6.86
CA ALA A 289 -15.96 1.49 -6.86
C ALA A 289 -17.00 1.65 -7.99
N ALA A 290 -17.47 2.88 -8.26
CA ALA A 290 -18.36 3.19 -9.38
C ALA A 290 -17.68 2.93 -10.75
N LEU A 291 -16.41 3.34 -10.90
CA LEU A 291 -15.62 3.06 -12.11
C LEU A 291 -15.42 1.56 -12.34
N PHE A 292 -15.19 0.77 -11.28
CA PHE A 292 -15.08 -0.69 -11.36
C PHE A 292 -16.39 -1.34 -11.83
N ILE A 293 -17.55 -0.89 -11.30
CA ILE A 293 -18.86 -1.32 -11.78
C ILE A 293 -19.01 -1.00 -13.28
N ASN A 294 -18.77 0.25 -13.68
CA ASN A 294 -18.94 0.67 -15.07
C ASN A 294 -18.02 -0.12 -16.03
N LYS A 295 -16.75 -0.35 -15.65
CA LYS A 295 -15.80 -1.11 -16.46
C LYS A 295 -16.25 -2.56 -16.72
N HIS A 296 -16.90 -3.21 -15.76
CA HIS A 296 -17.20 -4.64 -15.83
C HIS A 296 -18.67 -4.98 -16.17
N ILE A 297 -19.61 -4.07 -15.90
CA ILE A 297 -21.05 -4.26 -16.20
C ILE A 297 -21.45 -3.53 -17.50
N GLY A 298 -20.91 -2.34 -17.73
CA GLY A 298 -21.21 -1.47 -18.86
C GLY A 298 -21.15 0.02 -18.46
N GLU A 299 -20.81 0.88 -19.41
CA GLU A 299 -20.77 2.34 -19.20
C GLU A 299 -22.13 2.87 -18.73
N GLU A 300 -22.12 3.95 -17.92
CA GLU A 300 -23.30 4.54 -17.25
C GLU A 300 -24.14 3.59 -16.37
N THR A 301 -23.62 2.41 -15.96
CA THR A 301 -24.30 1.56 -14.94
C THR A 301 -24.46 2.32 -13.62
N VAL A 302 -23.40 3.01 -13.18
CA VAL A 302 -23.46 4.11 -12.20
C VAL A 302 -23.23 5.41 -13.00
N PRO A 303 -24.27 6.22 -13.23
CA PRO A 303 -24.22 7.30 -14.22
C PRO A 303 -23.46 8.55 -13.74
N TRP A 304 -23.14 9.44 -14.68
CA TRP A 304 -22.52 10.74 -14.38
C TRP A 304 -23.38 11.62 -13.44
N THR A 305 -24.70 11.47 -13.44
CA THR A 305 -25.61 12.17 -12.50
C THR A 305 -25.36 11.80 -11.03
N VAL A 306 -24.78 10.62 -10.77
CA VAL A 306 -24.38 10.15 -9.43
C VAL A 306 -22.92 10.50 -9.13
N THR A 307 -22.01 10.27 -10.08
CA THR A 307 -20.56 10.44 -9.85
C THR A 307 -20.09 11.89 -9.98
N GLY A 308 -20.65 12.67 -10.89
CA GLY A 308 -20.28 14.06 -11.14
C GLY A 308 -20.38 14.99 -9.93
N PRO A 309 -21.48 14.97 -9.13
CA PRO A 309 -21.57 15.73 -7.88
C PRO A 309 -20.45 15.40 -6.88
N VAL A 310 -20.00 14.14 -6.84
CA VAL A 310 -18.90 13.70 -5.95
C VAL A 310 -17.53 14.15 -6.49
N VAL A 311 -17.32 14.12 -7.81
CA VAL A 311 -16.13 14.72 -8.45
C VAL A 311 -16.05 16.23 -8.14
N GLN A 312 -17.16 16.95 -8.28
CA GLN A 312 -17.23 18.37 -7.95
C GLN A 312 -16.96 18.65 -6.46
N ALA A 313 -17.50 17.83 -5.55
CA ALA A 313 -17.20 17.92 -4.12
C ALA A 313 -15.71 17.70 -3.81
N ILE A 314 -15.02 16.80 -4.54
CA ILE A 314 -13.57 16.60 -4.43
C ILE A 314 -12.82 17.84 -4.91
N ILE A 315 -13.08 18.35 -6.12
CA ILE A 315 -12.37 19.52 -6.68
C ILE A 315 -12.54 20.75 -5.78
N GLN A 316 -13.78 21.04 -5.33
CA GLN A 316 -14.05 22.12 -4.39
C GLN A 316 -13.32 21.92 -3.05
N GLY A 317 -13.30 20.68 -2.53
CA GLY A 317 -12.54 20.30 -1.33
C GLY A 317 -11.03 20.55 -1.47
N GLY A 318 -10.46 20.19 -2.61
CA GLY A 318 -9.05 20.41 -2.94
C GLY A 318 -8.71 21.90 -2.98
N ARG A 319 -9.50 22.70 -3.71
CA ARG A 319 -9.35 24.16 -3.79
C ARG A 319 -9.44 24.84 -2.42
N ALA A 320 -10.41 24.43 -1.60
CA ALA A 320 -10.58 24.96 -0.25
C ALA A 320 -9.41 24.61 0.69
N GLY A 321 -8.87 23.38 0.60
CA GLY A 321 -7.69 22.98 1.38
C GLY A 321 -6.36 23.58 0.89
N ALA A 322 -6.33 24.05 -0.36
CA ALA A 322 -5.16 24.59 -1.05
C ALA A 322 -4.86 26.08 -0.77
N VAL A 323 -5.81 26.86 -0.26
CA VAL A 323 -5.76 28.35 -0.11
C VAL A 323 -4.46 28.89 0.53
N GLN A 324 -3.81 28.11 1.40
CA GLN A 324 -2.55 28.47 2.06
C GLN A 324 -1.36 27.58 1.62
N THR A 325 -1.32 27.16 0.36
CA THR A 325 -0.30 26.25 -0.19
C THR A 325 0.12 26.67 -1.60
N LYS A 326 1.18 26.04 -2.13
CA LYS A 326 1.63 26.20 -3.53
C LYS A 326 1.11 25.10 -4.47
N CYS A 327 0.21 24.24 -3.97
CA CYS A 327 -0.41 23.15 -4.71
C CYS A 327 -1.87 23.56 -4.98
N PRO A 328 -2.40 23.45 -6.22
CA PRO A 328 -3.75 23.97 -6.53
C PRO A 328 -4.89 23.20 -5.85
N LEU A 329 -4.69 21.91 -5.58
CA LEU A 329 -5.61 21.09 -4.77
C LEU A 329 -4.83 20.49 -3.60
N MET A 330 -5.37 20.57 -2.38
CA MET A 330 -4.76 19.97 -1.20
C MET A 330 -5.81 19.39 -0.27
N TYR A 331 -5.52 18.23 0.30
CA TYR A 331 -6.45 17.45 1.12
C TYR A 331 -5.81 17.07 2.45
N GLN A 332 -6.64 16.68 3.43
CA GLN A 332 -6.18 16.16 4.72
C GLN A 332 -6.91 14.88 5.10
N TRP A 333 -6.18 13.95 5.73
CA TRP A 333 -6.72 12.79 6.42
C TRP A 333 -6.07 12.72 7.80
N HIS A 334 -6.88 12.58 8.87
CA HIS A 334 -6.44 12.79 10.27
C HIS A 334 -5.53 14.02 10.47
N GLY A 335 -5.92 15.17 9.90
CA GLY A 335 -5.17 16.44 9.96
C GLY A 335 -3.88 16.50 9.14
N THR A 336 -3.43 15.39 8.55
CA THR A 336 -2.18 15.29 7.81
C THR A 336 -2.42 15.41 6.30
N ARG A 337 -1.63 16.27 5.63
CA ARG A 337 -1.66 16.47 4.18
C ARG A 337 -0.80 15.41 3.46
N TYR A 338 -1.37 14.22 3.24
CA TYR A 338 -0.65 13.10 2.61
C TYR A 338 -0.47 13.26 1.10
N TRP A 339 0.59 12.65 0.57
CA TRP A 339 0.94 12.65 -0.85
C TRP A 339 0.71 11.31 -1.56
N GLY A 340 0.88 10.18 -0.87
CA GLY A 340 0.87 8.84 -1.48
C GLY A 340 -0.52 8.28 -1.85
N ALA A 341 -0.54 7.13 -2.53
CA ALA A 341 -1.74 6.59 -3.18
C ALA A 341 -2.90 6.23 -2.24
N ALA A 342 -2.61 5.80 -1.00
CA ALA A 342 -3.64 5.36 -0.07
C ALA A 342 -4.47 6.53 0.49
N HIS A 343 -3.79 7.54 1.02
CA HIS A 343 -4.40 8.59 1.86
C HIS A 343 -4.23 10.02 1.33
N GLY A 344 -3.63 10.20 0.15
CA GLY A 344 -3.09 11.48 -0.29
C GLY A 344 -3.31 11.84 -1.75
N LEU A 345 -2.62 12.91 -2.17
CA LEU A 345 -2.72 13.53 -3.49
C LEU A 345 -2.71 12.50 -4.64
N ALA A 346 -1.73 11.59 -4.68
CA ALA A 346 -1.57 10.64 -5.77
C ALA A 346 -2.84 9.81 -6.03
N GLY A 347 -3.50 9.29 -4.98
CA GLY A 347 -4.70 8.46 -5.13
C GLY A 347 -5.93 9.25 -5.55
N ILE A 348 -6.10 10.45 -4.99
CA ILE A 348 -7.21 11.35 -5.34
C ILE A 348 -7.08 11.79 -6.79
N ILE A 349 -5.87 12.18 -7.21
CA ILE A 349 -5.57 12.60 -8.58
C ILE A 349 -5.67 11.43 -9.56
N HIS A 350 -5.21 10.22 -9.20
CA HIS A 350 -5.38 9.02 -10.03
C HIS A 350 -6.86 8.80 -10.38
N VAL A 351 -7.75 8.84 -9.37
CA VAL A 351 -9.19 8.66 -9.57
C VAL A 351 -9.82 9.80 -10.39
N LEU A 352 -9.46 11.06 -10.13
CA LEU A 352 -9.99 12.20 -10.90
C LEU A 352 -9.68 12.09 -12.41
N MET A 353 -8.51 11.56 -12.78
CA MET A 353 -8.13 11.34 -14.18
C MET A 353 -8.91 10.22 -14.91
N HIS A 354 -9.92 9.61 -14.27
CA HIS A 354 -10.87 8.69 -14.91
C HIS A 354 -12.23 9.33 -15.24
N PHE A 355 -12.46 10.58 -14.86
CA PHE A 355 -13.72 11.30 -15.09
C PHE A 355 -13.55 12.45 -16.09
N PRO A 356 -14.64 12.91 -16.75
CA PRO A 356 -14.62 14.19 -17.43
C PRO A 356 -14.41 15.32 -16.41
N LEU A 357 -13.39 16.14 -16.67
CA LEU A 357 -13.07 17.34 -15.91
C LEU A 357 -13.30 18.57 -16.80
N SER A 358 -13.67 19.70 -16.20
CA SER A 358 -13.58 21.00 -16.88
C SER A 358 -12.11 21.43 -16.98
N ASP A 359 -11.78 22.30 -17.93
CA ASP A 359 -10.40 22.71 -18.23
C ASP A 359 -9.66 23.23 -16.98
N ASP A 360 -10.34 24.01 -16.14
CA ASP A 360 -9.82 24.53 -14.88
C ASP A 360 -9.54 23.44 -13.82
N ALA A 361 -10.34 22.36 -13.81
CA ALA A 361 -10.13 21.21 -12.94
C ALA A 361 -9.04 20.27 -13.49
N ALA A 362 -8.87 20.20 -14.81
CA ALA A 362 -7.78 19.49 -15.47
C ALA A 362 -6.43 20.19 -15.29
N ASP A 363 -6.39 21.52 -15.40
CA ASP A 363 -5.20 22.33 -15.11
C ASP A 363 -4.80 22.27 -13.63
N ASP A 364 -5.76 22.30 -12.70
CA ASP A 364 -5.51 22.02 -11.28
C ASP A 364 -4.88 20.63 -11.08
N VAL A 365 -5.45 19.58 -11.71
CA VAL A 365 -4.93 18.21 -11.63
C VAL A 365 -3.49 18.12 -12.14
N LYS A 366 -3.19 18.69 -13.32
CA LYS A 366 -1.82 18.78 -13.86
C LYS A 366 -0.91 19.58 -12.93
N GLY A 367 -1.41 20.65 -12.31
CA GLY A 367 -0.69 21.47 -11.35
C GLY A 367 -0.33 20.74 -10.05
N VAL A 368 -1.17 19.81 -9.56
CA VAL A 368 -0.81 18.93 -8.43
C VAL A 368 0.32 18.00 -8.80
N LEU A 369 0.27 17.37 -9.98
CA LEU A 369 1.31 16.46 -10.45
C LEU A 369 2.66 17.18 -10.59
N ARG A 370 2.65 18.35 -11.25
CA ARG A 370 3.79 19.28 -11.35
C ARG A 370 4.34 19.68 -9.97
N TYR A 371 3.47 20.01 -9.03
CA TYR A 371 3.86 20.34 -7.66
C TYR A 371 4.57 19.16 -6.98
N MET A 372 4.03 17.94 -7.09
CA MET A 372 4.65 16.74 -6.51
C MET A 372 6.00 16.41 -7.14
N ILE A 373 6.12 16.48 -8.48
CA ILE A 373 7.39 16.24 -9.21
C ILE A 373 8.45 17.26 -8.76
N LYS A 374 8.10 18.55 -8.73
CA LYS A 374 9.01 19.64 -8.38
C LYS A 374 9.51 19.61 -6.92
N ASN A 375 8.74 19.01 -6.01
CA ASN A 375 9.02 19.01 -4.57
C ASN A 375 9.31 17.59 -4.04
N ARG A 376 9.67 16.64 -4.91
CA ARG A 376 10.21 15.31 -4.51
C ARG A 376 11.58 15.45 -3.83
N PHE A 377 12.03 14.40 -3.15
CA PHE A 377 13.37 14.38 -2.52
C PHE A 377 14.49 14.44 -3.56
N VAL A 378 15.68 14.88 -3.14
CA VAL A 378 16.89 14.91 -3.99
C VAL A 378 17.22 13.53 -4.55
N GLY A 379 16.98 12.46 -3.78
CA GLY A 379 17.07 11.06 -4.23
C GLY A 379 15.84 10.53 -4.99
N GLY A 380 15.12 11.39 -5.71
CA GLY A 380 14.00 11.06 -6.60
C GLY A 380 12.70 10.53 -5.95
N ASN A 381 12.78 9.99 -4.73
CA ASN A 381 11.61 9.49 -4.01
C ASN A 381 10.67 10.62 -3.54
N TYR A 382 9.42 10.29 -3.24
CA TYR A 382 8.39 11.26 -2.86
C TYR A 382 8.12 11.28 -1.35
N PRO A 383 7.92 12.46 -0.73
CA PRO A 383 7.40 12.59 0.62
C PRO A 383 6.12 11.77 0.85
N SER A 384 5.93 11.30 2.09
CA SER A 384 4.65 10.69 2.49
C SER A 384 3.54 11.73 2.70
N SER A 385 3.93 12.95 3.08
CA SER A 385 3.07 14.09 3.41
C SER A 385 3.85 15.41 3.33
N GLU A 386 3.12 16.53 3.28
CA GLU A 386 3.69 17.88 3.42
C GLU A 386 4.69 17.99 4.59
N GLY A 387 5.78 18.74 4.37
CA GLY A 387 6.79 19.03 5.38
C GLY A 387 7.64 17.84 5.87
N ASN A 388 7.33 16.60 5.46
CA ASN A 388 8.06 15.43 5.94
C ASN A 388 9.36 15.22 5.15
N ASN A 389 10.49 15.59 5.75
CA ASN A 389 11.83 15.47 5.18
C ASN A 389 12.43 14.04 5.24
N ARG A 390 11.69 13.02 5.68
CA ARG A 390 12.21 11.66 5.91
C ARG A 390 12.02 10.75 4.69
N ASP A 391 12.99 10.76 3.78
CA ASP A 391 13.06 9.79 2.68
C ASP A 391 13.31 8.36 3.21
N ARG A 392 12.23 7.61 3.50
CA ARG A 392 12.31 6.24 4.08
C ARG A 392 11.25 5.25 3.59
N LEU A 393 10.24 5.70 2.84
CA LEU A 393 9.12 4.86 2.39
C LEU A 393 9.13 4.77 0.86
N VAL A 394 9.22 3.56 0.34
CA VAL A 394 9.16 3.26 -1.11
C VAL A 394 8.03 2.24 -1.28
N HIS A 395 6.81 2.68 -0.97
CA HIS A 395 5.60 1.85 -0.90
C HIS A 395 4.53 2.37 -1.86
N TRP A 396 3.51 1.55 -2.18
CA TRP A 396 2.31 2.05 -2.85
C TRP A 396 1.61 3.12 -2.00
N CYS A 397 1.36 2.84 -0.72
CA CYS A 397 0.64 3.78 0.15
C CYS A 397 1.37 5.13 0.34
N HIS A 398 2.71 5.12 0.37
CA HIS A 398 3.56 6.30 0.56
C HIS A 398 4.92 6.13 -0.14
N GLY A 399 5.28 7.08 -1.02
CA GLY A 399 6.53 7.11 -1.76
C GLY A 399 6.38 6.86 -3.25
N ALA A 400 7.51 6.65 -3.93
CA ALA A 400 7.61 6.54 -5.39
C ALA A 400 6.64 5.54 -6.04
N PRO A 401 6.38 4.32 -5.52
CA PRO A 401 5.49 3.36 -6.21
C PRO A 401 4.08 3.89 -6.47
N GLY A 402 3.41 4.46 -5.45
CA GLY A 402 2.05 4.98 -5.63
C GLY A 402 1.99 6.21 -6.55
N VAL A 403 3.03 7.06 -6.49
CA VAL A 403 3.14 8.23 -7.36
C VAL A 403 3.46 7.82 -8.80
N ALA A 404 4.32 6.82 -9.02
CA ALA A 404 4.68 6.30 -10.34
C ALA A 404 3.46 5.74 -11.09
N LEU A 405 2.59 4.97 -10.42
CA LEU A 405 1.33 4.51 -11.02
C LEU A 405 0.39 5.67 -11.39
N THR A 406 0.38 6.73 -10.59
CA THR A 406 -0.39 7.96 -10.88
C THR A 406 0.18 8.72 -12.07
N LEU A 407 1.51 8.83 -12.16
CA LEU A 407 2.20 9.46 -13.29
C LEU A 407 2.07 8.62 -14.58
N CYS A 408 2.01 7.29 -14.49
CA CYS A 408 1.68 6.44 -15.64
C CYS A 408 0.27 6.72 -16.19
N LYS A 409 -0.72 6.90 -15.31
CA LYS A 409 -2.08 7.30 -15.68
C LYS A 409 -2.12 8.74 -16.22
N ALA A 410 -1.35 9.66 -15.65
CA ALA A 410 -1.24 11.04 -16.14
C ALA A 410 -0.66 11.09 -17.56
N ALA A 411 0.42 10.37 -17.83
CA ALA A 411 1.06 10.26 -19.15
C ALA A 411 0.18 9.56 -20.22
N GLN A 412 -0.93 8.93 -19.83
CA GLN A 412 -1.94 8.37 -20.75
C GLN A 412 -3.10 9.34 -21.03
N VAL A 413 -3.36 10.29 -20.14
CA VAL A 413 -4.47 11.25 -20.22
C VAL A 413 -4.01 12.60 -20.79
N PHE A 414 -2.78 13.00 -20.44
CA PHE A 414 -2.11 14.21 -20.91
C PHE A 414 -0.87 13.78 -21.71
N ALA A 415 -1.09 13.20 -22.89
CA ALA A 415 -0.04 12.58 -23.71
C ALA A 415 0.94 13.59 -24.35
N ASP A 416 0.58 14.87 -24.31
CA ASP A 416 1.41 16.04 -24.66
C ASP A 416 2.37 16.46 -23.52
N GLU A 417 2.04 16.15 -22.27
CA GLU A 417 2.77 16.55 -21.07
C GLU A 417 3.87 15.51 -20.70
N GLU A 418 4.90 15.38 -21.56
CA GLU A 418 6.00 14.40 -21.48
C GLU A 418 6.76 14.41 -20.12
N GLU A 419 6.65 15.48 -19.33
CA GLU A 419 7.18 15.54 -17.95
C GLU A 419 6.58 14.46 -17.05
N PHE A 420 5.31 14.09 -17.22
CA PHE A 420 4.66 13.04 -16.42
C PHE A 420 5.23 11.66 -16.77
N ARG A 421 5.48 11.40 -18.05
CA ARG A 421 6.09 10.15 -18.54
C ARG A 421 7.53 10.03 -18.04
N THR A 422 8.29 11.11 -18.13
CA THR A 422 9.67 11.19 -17.62
C THR A 422 9.69 10.92 -16.11
N ALA A 423 8.86 11.61 -15.33
CA ALA A 423 8.82 11.44 -13.88
C ALA A 423 8.34 10.03 -13.44
N ALA A 424 7.47 9.38 -14.22
CA ALA A 424 7.09 7.98 -13.98
C ALA A 424 8.28 7.03 -14.14
N LEU A 425 9.08 7.21 -15.19
CA LEU A 425 10.28 6.41 -15.47
C LEU A 425 11.35 6.59 -14.39
N GLU A 426 11.63 7.85 -14.00
CA GLU A 426 12.55 8.17 -12.90
C GLU A 426 12.11 7.55 -11.56
N ALA A 427 10.81 7.66 -11.22
CA ALA A 427 10.26 7.01 -10.04
C ALA A 427 10.41 5.48 -10.11
N GLY A 428 10.32 4.89 -11.32
CA GLY A 428 10.63 3.48 -11.58
C GLY A 428 12.07 3.07 -11.24
N GLU A 429 13.06 3.93 -11.45
CA GLU A 429 14.44 3.65 -11.05
C GLU A 429 14.59 3.62 -9.51
N ILE A 430 13.90 4.49 -8.77
CA ILE A 430 13.86 4.47 -7.30
C ILE A 430 13.23 3.16 -6.78
N VAL A 431 12.18 2.67 -7.44
CA VAL A 431 11.54 1.39 -7.09
C VAL A 431 12.44 0.21 -7.45
N TRP A 432 13.29 0.31 -8.47
CA TRP A 432 14.31 -0.70 -8.74
C TRP A 432 15.42 -0.71 -7.68
N GLU A 433 15.99 0.44 -7.33
CA GLU A 433 17.08 0.53 -6.35
C GLU A 433 16.62 0.09 -4.94
N ARG A 434 15.46 0.58 -4.49
CA ARG A 434 15.04 0.57 -3.07
C ARG A 434 13.71 -0.13 -2.81
N GLY A 435 13.02 -0.61 -3.85
CA GLY A 435 11.68 -1.21 -3.75
C GLY A 435 11.65 -2.70 -3.42
N LEU A 436 12.79 -3.38 -3.26
CA LEU A 436 12.86 -4.79 -2.87
C LEU A 436 12.66 -4.96 -1.34
N LEU A 437 11.50 -4.54 -0.85
CA LEU A 437 11.17 -4.37 0.57
C LEU A 437 11.27 -5.67 1.38
N ARG A 438 11.54 -5.56 2.69
CA ARG A 438 11.43 -6.68 3.65
C ARG A 438 9.97 -7.01 4.01
N ARG A 439 9.04 -6.95 3.05
CA ARG A 439 7.59 -7.15 3.21
C ARG A 439 6.96 -7.71 1.94
N VAL A 440 5.91 -8.53 2.06
CA VAL A 440 5.34 -9.29 0.93
C VAL A 440 4.28 -8.56 0.09
N GLY A 441 3.21 -8.01 0.70
CA GLY A 441 1.95 -7.65 0.01
C GLY A 441 1.93 -6.40 -0.90
N LEU A 442 0.73 -5.97 -1.29
CA LEU A 442 0.52 -4.86 -2.25
C LEU A 442 0.72 -3.46 -1.67
N CYS A 443 0.26 -3.20 -0.44
CA CYS A 443 0.23 -1.85 0.12
C CYS A 443 1.65 -1.26 0.30
N HIS A 444 2.57 -2.11 0.74
CA HIS A 444 3.92 -1.73 1.16
C HIS A 444 4.89 -2.92 1.16
N GLY A 445 4.80 -3.79 0.15
CA GLY A 445 5.67 -4.95 -0.05
C GLY A 445 6.16 -5.07 -1.50
N ILE A 446 6.99 -6.09 -1.75
CA ILE A 446 7.55 -6.36 -3.09
C ILE A 446 6.43 -6.57 -4.11
N SER A 447 5.31 -7.21 -3.72
CA SER A 447 4.22 -7.52 -4.65
C SER A 447 3.64 -6.26 -5.27
N GLY A 448 3.39 -5.21 -4.46
CA GLY A 448 2.88 -3.94 -4.94
C GLY A 448 3.90 -3.11 -5.70
N ASN A 449 5.17 -3.18 -5.30
CA ASN A 449 6.24 -2.45 -5.97
C ASN A 449 6.51 -3.00 -7.39
N ALA A 450 6.35 -4.31 -7.61
CA ALA A 450 6.49 -4.91 -8.94
C ALA A 450 5.48 -4.39 -9.97
N TYR A 451 4.28 -3.98 -9.55
CA TYR A 451 3.27 -3.37 -10.44
C TYR A 451 3.74 -2.05 -11.07
N VAL A 452 4.68 -1.33 -10.45
CA VAL A 452 5.27 -0.11 -11.05
C VAL A 452 5.96 -0.46 -12.37
N PHE A 453 6.70 -1.58 -12.39
CA PHE A 453 7.36 -2.03 -13.61
C PHE A 453 6.37 -2.58 -14.65
N LEU A 454 5.26 -3.19 -14.20
CA LEU A 454 4.18 -3.59 -15.11
C LEU A 454 3.49 -2.36 -15.74
N ALA A 455 3.19 -1.32 -14.96
CA ALA A 455 2.64 -0.07 -15.47
C ALA A 455 3.58 0.66 -16.43
N LEU A 456 4.86 0.75 -16.08
CA LEU A 456 5.89 1.33 -16.97
C LEU A 456 6.09 0.50 -18.24
N TYR A 457 6.02 -0.83 -18.17
CA TYR A 457 6.02 -1.69 -19.36
C TYR A 457 4.84 -1.41 -20.29
N ARG A 458 3.62 -1.32 -19.75
CA ARG A 458 2.41 -0.96 -20.51
C ARG A 458 2.47 0.47 -21.08
N LEU A 459 3.15 1.40 -20.40
CA LEU A 459 3.32 2.79 -20.83
C LEU A 459 4.42 2.97 -21.89
N SER A 460 5.55 2.27 -21.77
CA SER A 460 6.75 2.53 -22.57
C SER A 460 7.08 1.49 -23.64
N GLY A 461 6.53 0.27 -23.52
CA GLY A 461 6.86 -0.86 -24.38
C GLY A 461 8.30 -1.39 -24.21
N GLN A 462 9.08 -0.85 -23.27
CA GLN A 462 10.47 -1.26 -23.03
C GLN A 462 10.53 -2.58 -22.27
N LYS A 463 11.22 -3.57 -22.87
CA LYS A 463 11.45 -4.90 -22.26
C LYS A 463 12.14 -4.81 -20.87
N LYS A 464 12.92 -3.74 -20.62
CA LYS A 464 13.54 -3.40 -19.33
C LYS A 464 12.57 -3.52 -18.16
N HIS A 465 11.37 -2.94 -18.25
CA HIS A 465 10.44 -2.96 -17.11
C HIS A 465 9.78 -4.34 -16.94
N LEU A 466 9.43 -5.05 -18.02
CA LEU A 466 8.92 -6.43 -17.90
C LEU A 466 9.96 -7.37 -17.26
N HIS A 467 11.24 -7.21 -17.60
CA HIS A 467 12.34 -7.90 -16.94
C HIS A 467 12.37 -7.61 -15.44
N ARG A 468 12.33 -6.33 -15.03
CA ARG A 468 12.33 -5.94 -13.60
C ARG A 468 11.09 -6.44 -12.84
N ALA A 469 9.91 -6.44 -13.47
CA ALA A 469 8.69 -7.05 -12.92
C ALA A 469 8.89 -8.55 -12.64
N LYS A 470 9.46 -9.28 -13.60
CA LYS A 470 9.77 -10.71 -13.46
C LYS A 470 10.84 -10.98 -12.41
N MET A 471 11.88 -10.13 -12.28
CA MET A 471 12.89 -10.26 -11.22
C MET A 471 12.28 -10.12 -9.81
N PHE A 472 11.38 -9.15 -9.60
CA PHE A 472 10.70 -8.99 -8.30
C PHE A 472 9.72 -10.13 -8.02
N ALA A 473 8.98 -10.59 -9.03
CA ALA A 473 8.05 -11.71 -8.91
C ALA A 473 8.76 -13.06 -8.66
N GLY A 474 9.92 -13.28 -9.31
CA GLY A 474 10.79 -14.45 -9.10
C GLY A 474 11.42 -14.45 -7.72
N PHE A 475 11.95 -13.31 -7.25
CA PHE A 475 12.44 -13.18 -5.87
C PHE A 475 11.37 -13.57 -4.83
N LEU A 476 10.11 -13.22 -5.05
CA LEU A 476 9.00 -13.66 -4.21
C LEU A 476 8.77 -15.17 -4.30
N HIS A 477 8.72 -15.73 -5.51
CA HIS A 477 8.53 -17.16 -5.75
C HIS A 477 9.61 -18.01 -5.06
N ASP A 478 10.88 -17.64 -5.25
CA ASP A 478 12.03 -18.43 -4.81
C ASP A 478 12.37 -18.24 -3.32
N ARG A 479 11.98 -17.10 -2.71
CA ARG A 479 12.47 -16.70 -1.38
C ARG A 479 11.43 -16.25 -0.36
N ALA A 480 10.21 -15.86 -0.74
CA ALA A 480 9.28 -15.22 0.21
C ALA A 480 8.96 -16.12 1.41
N PHE A 481 8.53 -17.37 1.18
CA PHE A 481 8.18 -18.30 2.26
C PHE A 481 9.35 -18.55 3.22
N SER A 482 10.56 -18.72 2.69
CA SER A 482 11.78 -18.90 3.48
C SER A 482 12.06 -17.66 4.35
N LEU A 483 12.10 -16.47 3.75
CA LEU A 483 12.37 -15.20 4.43
C LEU A 483 11.27 -14.82 5.45
N ILE A 484 10.03 -15.22 5.21
CA ILE A 484 8.92 -15.07 6.18
C ILE A 484 9.12 -16.04 7.34
N SER A 485 9.55 -17.29 7.09
CA SER A 485 9.80 -18.28 8.15
C SER A 485 10.99 -17.93 9.05
N THR A 486 12.03 -17.27 8.52
CA THR A 486 13.17 -16.75 9.30
C THR A 486 12.89 -15.41 9.98
N GLY A 487 11.79 -14.73 9.62
CA GLY A 487 11.45 -13.40 10.11
C GLY A 487 12.22 -12.24 9.44
N GLU A 488 12.96 -12.52 8.37
CA GLU A 488 13.68 -11.52 7.57
C GLU A 488 12.78 -10.71 6.62
N MET A 489 11.58 -11.22 6.33
CA MET A 489 10.51 -10.59 5.57
C MET A 489 9.20 -10.63 6.38
N HIS A 490 8.47 -9.52 6.41
CA HIS A 490 7.14 -9.48 7.02
C HIS A 490 6.09 -10.08 6.06
N GLY A 491 5.37 -11.11 6.52
CA GLY A 491 4.26 -11.74 5.79
C GLY A 491 2.96 -10.93 5.74
N GLY A 492 2.93 -9.76 6.40
CA GLY A 492 1.71 -8.96 6.63
C GLY A 492 1.11 -9.24 8.01
N ASP A 493 0.41 -8.27 8.61
CA ASP A 493 -0.31 -8.49 9.88
C ASP A 493 -1.52 -9.41 9.65
N HIS A 494 -2.07 -9.39 8.43
CA HIS A 494 -3.06 -10.35 7.92
C HIS A 494 -2.44 -11.19 6.77
N PRO A 495 -1.79 -12.34 7.05
CA PRO A 495 -0.87 -13.00 6.09
C PRO A 495 -1.49 -13.52 4.78
N HIS A 496 -2.82 -13.71 4.73
CA HIS A 496 -3.54 -14.15 3.53
C HIS A 496 -4.40 -13.04 2.91
N SER A 497 -4.28 -11.79 3.38
CA SER A 497 -5.01 -10.64 2.83
C SER A 497 -4.52 -10.23 1.44
N LEU A 498 -5.34 -9.44 0.75
CA LEU A 498 -4.99 -8.86 -0.55
C LEU A 498 -3.91 -7.77 -0.44
N PHE A 499 -4.02 -6.85 0.53
CA PHE A 499 -3.12 -5.69 0.59
C PHE A 499 -1.87 -5.89 1.45
N GLU A 500 -1.88 -6.76 2.47
CA GLU A 500 -0.72 -6.96 3.35
C GLU A 500 0.00 -8.29 3.10
N GLY A 501 -0.74 -9.30 2.65
CA GLY A 501 -0.31 -10.69 2.59
C GLY A 501 -0.28 -11.32 1.19
N LEU A 502 -0.36 -12.65 1.19
CA LEU A 502 -0.06 -13.53 0.06
C LEU A 502 -1.10 -13.51 -1.08
N ALA A 503 -2.36 -13.11 -0.83
CA ALA A 503 -3.33 -12.94 -1.92
C ALA A 503 -2.92 -11.81 -2.88
N GLY A 504 -2.19 -10.81 -2.38
CA GLY A 504 -1.53 -9.79 -3.19
C GLY A 504 -0.43 -10.34 -4.10
N THR A 505 0.32 -11.35 -3.62
CA THR A 505 1.36 -12.04 -4.40
C THR A 505 0.76 -12.93 -5.48
N ALA A 506 -0.30 -13.68 -5.17
CA ALA A 506 -1.05 -14.44 -6.18
C ALA A 506 -1.61 -13.53 -7.28
N CYS A 507 -2.17 -12.36 -6.92
CA CYS A 507 -2.57 -11.33 -7.88
C CYS A 507 -1.41 -10.86 -8.78
N LEU A 508 -0.21 -10.62 -8.21
CA LEU A 508 0.97 -10.25 -9.01
C LEU A 508 1.38 -11.36 -9.98
N TRP A 509 1.43 -12.63 -9.56
CA TRP A 509 1.89 -13.72 -10.41
C TRP A 509 0.95 -13.98 -11.61
N LEU A 510 -0.37 -13.86 -11.43
CA LEU A 510 -1.33 -13.84 -12.56
C LEU A 510 -1.00 -12.70 -13.54
N ASP A 511 -0.70 -11.51 -13.03
CA ASP A 511 -0.46 -10.32 -13.84
C ASP A 511 0.94 -10.29 -14.50
N VAL A 512 1.93 -10.97 -13.92
CA VAL A 512 3.24 -11.19 -14.56
C VAL A 512 3.17 -12.28 -15.64
N ALA A 513 2.24 -13.24 -15.50
CA ALA A 513 1.90 -14.17 -16.58
C ALA A 513 1.19 -13.45 -17.75
N ASN A 514 0.34 -12.45 -17.49
CA ASN A 514 -0.38 -11.67 -18.51
C ASN A 514 -0.08 -10.14 -18.44
N PRO A 515 1.14 -9.70 -18.76
CA PRO A 515 1.64 -8.37 -18.38
C PRO A 515 0.97 -7.18 -19.08
N LEU A 516 0.37 -7.36 -20.27
CA LEU A 516 -0.37 -6.29 -20.94
C LEU A 516 -1.73 -6.00 -20.29
N ASN A 517 -2.37 -7.03 -19.74
CA ASN A 517 -3.66 -6.92 -19.07
C ASN A 517 -3.54 -6.63 -17.56
N SER A 518 -2.31 -6.64 -17.03
CA SER A 518 -2.02 -6.39 -15.61
C SER A 518 -2.58 -5.05 -15.09
N ARG A 519 -3.03 -5.02 -13.84
CA ARG A 519 -3.59 -3.84 -13.15
C ARG A 519 -3.42 -3.98 -11.64
N PHE A 520 -2.84 -2.97 -10.98
CA PHE A 520 -2.75 -2.95 -9.50
C PHE A 520 -4.15 -3.04 -8.87
N PRO A 521 -4.47 -4.10 -8.09
CA PRO A 521 -5.79 -4.31 -7.51
C PRO A 521 -6.29 -3.13 -6.68
N GLY A 522 -7.48 -2.61 -7.00
CA GLY A 522 -8.07 -1.48 -6.28
C GLY A 522 -7.35 -0.14 -6.47
N TYR A 523 -6.53 -0.01 -7.52
CA TYR A 523 -5.90 1.26 -7.90
C TYR A 523 -5.98 1.52 -9.41
N GLU A 524 -5.42 0.62 -10.22
CA GLU A 524 -5.50 0.72 -11.68
C GLU A 524 -6.73 -0.02 -12.20
N LEU A 525 -7.36 0.49 -13.26
CA LEU A 525 -8.57 -0.08 -13.85
C LEU A 525 -8.31 -0.89 -15.13
#